data_AF-A0A956S774-F1
#
_entry.id   AF-A0A956S774-F1
#
_cell.length_a   1.000
_cell.length_b   1.000
_cell.length_c   1.000
_cell.angle_alpha   90.00
_cell.angle_beta   90.00
_cell.angle_gamma   90.00
#
_symmetry.space_group_name_H-M   'P 1'
#
loop_
_entity.id
_entity.type
_entity.pdbx_description
1 polymer ?
#
loop_
_entity_poly.entity_id
_entity_poly.type
_entity_poly.pdbx_seq_one_letter_code
_entity_poly.pdbx_strand_id
1 'polypeptide(L)'
;MDKTNITFKQKDVYGIKISYKDDLDLIKKVLTIFASLTNLNKEENYLRPRLIEVLSFYILMDFNKETKNMIIESLDINNTNLNQINSELGRKGYLIRDSRNMRNYHLSDDLKMLKEYFIKQQTANAFLIPLKKSKNIND
;
A
#
# COMPACT_ATOMS: atom_id res chain seq x y z
N MET A 1 23.08 -18.49 -37.02
CA MET A 1 21.82 -17.93 -36.51
C MET A 1 22.17 -17.03 -35.34
N ASP A 2 22.27 -15.74 -35.60
CA ASP A 2 22.63 -14.72 -34.61
C ASP A 2 21.58 -14.64 -33.52
N LYS A 3 22.01 -14.79 -32.27
CA LYS A 3 21.22 -14.39 -31.11
C LYS A 3 21.43 -12.89 -30.97
N THR A 4 20.47 -12.12 -31.47
CA THR A 4 20.43 -10.67 -31.31
C THR A 4 20.45 -10.34 -29.82
N ASN A 5 21.61 -9.91 -29.30
CA ASN A 5 21.73 -9.33 -27.98
C ASN A 5 21.00 -7.98 -28.02
N ILE A 6 19.76 -7.95 -27.52
CA ILE A 6 19.04 -6.70 -27.30
C ILE A 6 19.65 -6.06 -26.05
N THR A 7 20.69 -5.26 -26.24
CA THR A 7 21.23 -4.40 -25.19
C THR A 7 20.25 -3.25 -24.95
N PHE A 8 19.38 -3.39 -23.96
CA PHE A 8 18.63 -2.26 -23.44
C PHE A 8 19.63 -1.26 -22.82
N LYS A 9 19.93 -0.17 -23.52
CA LYS A 9 20.55 1.02 -22.91
C LYS A 9 19.52 1.61 -21.94
N GLN A 10 19.49 1.11 -20.71
CA GLN A 10 18.65 1.65 -19.65
C GLN A 10 19.26 2.97 -19.18
N LYS A 11 18.85 4.06 -19.84
CA LYS A 11 19.26 5.43 -19.52
C LYS A 11 18.50 5.84 -18.25
N ASP A 12 19.26 6.09 -17.18
CA ASP A 12 18.86 6.74 -15.92
C ASP A 12 17.78 6.03 -15.09
N VAL A 13 18.09 4.84 -14.55
CA VAL A 13 17.31 4.24 -13.46
C VAL A 13 17.72 4.90 -12.14
N TYR A 14 16.85 5.74 -11.60
CA TYR A 14 16.96 6.24 -10.24
C TYR A 14 16.28 5.26 -9.28
N GLY A 15 17.04 4.76 -8.31
CA GLY A 15 16.54 3.85 -7.28
C GLY A 15 16.89 4.36 -5.88
N ILE A 16 16.00 4.13 -4.93
CA ILE A 16 16.25 4.42 -3.51
C ILE A 16 16.41 3.09 -2.79
N LYS A 17 17.51 2.93 -2.05
CA LYS A 17 17.68 1.81 -1.13
C LYS A 17 16.90 2.10 0.15
N ILE A 18 15.98 1.21 0.50
CA ILE A 18 15.16 1.34 1.69
C ILE A 18 15.49 0.16 2.60
N SER A 19 16.18 0.43 3.70
CA SER A 19 16.36 -0.55 4.77
C SER A 19 15.07 -0.67 5.57
N TYR A 20 14.70 -1.86 6.01
CA TYR A 20 13.53 -2.10 6.87
C TYR A 20 13.91 -3.08 7.99
N LYS A 21 13.21 -2.98 9.12
CA LYS A 21 13.49 -3.80 10.32
C LYS A 21 12.76 -5.14 10.29
N ASP A 22 11.52 -5.12 9.82
CA ASP A 22 10.60 -6.25 9.78
C ASP A 22 9.59 -6.04 8.63
N ASP A 23 8.74 -7.04 8.38
CA ASP A 23 7.74 -7.01 7.31
C ASP A 23 6.73 -5.87 7.50
N LEU A 24 6.40 -5.52 8.74
CA LEU A 24 5.47 -4.42 9.03
C LEU A 24 6.10 -3.06 8.66
N ASP A 25 7.37 -2.85 8.99
CA ASP A 25 8.15 -1.67 8.61
C ASP A 25 8.31 -1.56 7.09
N LEU A 26 8.53 -2.69 6.41
CA LEU A 26 8.55 -2.74 4.94
C LEU A 26 7.22 -2.26 4.35
N ILE A 27 6.10 -2.84 4.78
CA ILE A 27 4.77 -2.47 4.29
C ILE A 27 4.47 -1.00 4.59
N LYS A 28 4.81 -0.49 5.78
CA LYS A 28 4.66 0.94 6.11
C LYS A 28 5.41 1.84 5.14
N LYS A 29 6.66 1.50 4.80
CA LYS A 29 7.48 2.30 3.86
C LYS A 29 6.93 2.24 2.44
N VAL A 30 6.52 1.06 1.99
CA VAL A 30 5.89 0.88 0.68
C VAL A 30 4.61 1.69 0.60
N LEU A 31 3.73 1.61 1.59
CA LEU A 31 2.50 2.38 1.64
C LEU A 31 2.77 3.88 1.70
N THR A 32 3.82 4.31 2.39
CA THR A 32 4.22 5.72 2.42
C THR A 32 4.62 6.19 1.03
N ILE A 33 5.41 5.41 0.30
CA ILE A 33 5.82 5.71 -1.08
C ILE A 33 4.60 5.72 -2.00
N PHE A 34 3.76 4.69 -1.90
CA PHE A 34 2.52 4.61 -2.67
C PHE A 34 1.64 5.84 -2.42
N ALA A 35 1.42 6.19 -1.15
CA ALA A 35 0.68 7.38 -0.74
C ALA A 35 1.30 8.64 -1.35
N SER A 36 2.61 8.85 -1.20
CA SER A 36 3.33 9.98 -1.79
C SER A 36 3.12 10.07 -3.31
N LEU A 37 3.22 8.94 -4.03
CA LEU A 37 3.01 8.89 -5.48
C LEU A 37 1.57 9.19 -5.88
N THR A 38 0.58 8.69 -5.12
CA THR A 38 -0.83 9.01 -5.36
C THR A 38 -1.17 10.47 -5.03
N ASN A 39 -0.51 11.03 -4.00
CA ASN A 39 -0.73 12.41 -3.55
C ASN A 39 -0.14 13.44 -4.52
N LEU A 40 0.96 13.12 -5.21
CA LEU A 40 1.51 14.00 -6.26
C LEU A 40 0.48 14.34 -7.35
N ASN A 41 -0.57 13.52 -7.51
CA ASN A 41 -1.61 13.72 -8.51
C ASN A 41 -2.99 14.13 -7.95
N LYS A 42 -3.24 14.04 -6.63
CA LYS A 42 -4.55 14.32 -6.00
C LYS A 42 -4.42 14.78 -4.55
N GLU A 43 -4.87 16.00 -4.22
CA GLU A 43 -4.82 16.55 -2.85
C GLU A 43 -5.75 15.83 -1.85
N GLU A 44 -6.83 15.19 -2.30
CA GLU A 44 -7.87 14.64 -1.42
C GLU A 44 -7.55 13.25 -0.83
N ASN A 45 -6.58 12.53 -1.40
CA ASN A 45 -6.27 11.14 -1.06
C ASN A 45 -5.10 10.94 -0.08
N TYR A 46 -4.73 11.99 0.65
CA TYR A 46 -3.67 11.94 1.65
C TYR A 46 -3.91 10.84 2.70
N LEU A 47 -2.98 9.89 2.79
CA LEU A 47 -2.88 8.90 3.85
C LEU A 47 -2.01 9.45 4.98
N ARG A 48 -2.64 9.88 6.07
CA ARG A 48 -1.96 10.30 7.30
C ARG A 48 -1.17 9.12 7.90
N PRO A 49 -0.07 9.35 8.65
CA PRO A 49 0.75 8.28 9.23
C PRO A 49 -0.08 7.22 10.00
N ARG A 50 -1.06 7.65 10.80
CA ARG A 50 -1.92 6.73 11.56
C ARG A 50 -2.79 5.83 10.66
N LEU A 51 -3.25 6.33 9.51
CA LEU A 51 -3.98 5.53 8.52
C LEU A 51 -3.05 4.49 7.90
N ILE A 52 -1.81 4.87 7.59
CA ILE A 52 -0.78 3.97 7.05
C ILE A 52 -0.48 2.84 8.04
N GLU A 53 -0.32 3.15 9.33
CA GLU A 53 -0.05 2.15 10.36
C GLU A 53 -1.15 1.10 10.41
N VAL A 54 -2.42 1.52 10.55
CA VAL A 54 -3.57 0.62 10.61
C VAL A 54 -3.71 -0.19 9.32
N LEU A 55 -3.54 0.44 8.16
CA LEU A 55 -3.62 -0.23 6.87
C LEU A 55 -2.50 -1.27 6.70
N SER A 56 -1.31 -1.01 7.24
CA SER A 56 -0.18 -1.95 7.19
C SER A 56 -0.48 -3.25 7.92
N PHE A 57 -1.14 -3.18 9.08
CA PHE A 57 -1.61 -4.38 9.81
C PHE A 57 -2.60 -5.17 8.98
N TYR A 58 -3.56 -4.52 8.32
CA TYR A 58 -4.54 -5.24 7.48
C TYR A 58 -3.94 -5.84 6.22
N ILE A 59 -2.93 -5.20 5.62
CA ILE A 59 -2.19 -5.80 4.51
C ILE A 59 -1.45 -7.06 4.98
N LEU A 60 -0.75 -6.98 6.10
CA LEU A 60 0.05 -8.09 6.59
C LEU A 60 -0.80 -9.26 7.13
N MET A 61 -1.89 -8.98 7.84
CA MET A 61 -2.61 -9.96 8.67
C MET A 61 -4.11 -10.13 8.32
N ASP A 62 -4.58 -9.47 7.25
CA ASP A 62 -5.97 -9.43 6.82
C ASP A 62 -6.92 -8.66 7.75
N PHE A 63 -8.13 -8.36 7.26
CA PHE A 63 -9.14 -7.65 8.02
C PHE A 63 -9.98 -8.64 8.86
N ASN A 64 -9.55 -8.90 10.10
CA ASN A 64 -10.27 -9.77 11.03
C ASN A 64 -10.26 -9.21 12.47
N LYS A 65 -10.93 -9.89 13.40
CA LYS A 65 -11.05 -9.45 14.81
C LYS A 65 -9.70 -9.47 15.55
N GLU A 66 -8.88 -10.48 15.29
CA GLU A 66 -7.57 -10.65 15.92
C GLU A 66 -6.64 -9.49 15.53
N THR A 67 -6.55 -9.17 14.24
CA THR A 67 -5.76 -8.03 13.75
C THR A 67 -6.24 -6.71 14.34
N LYS A 68 -7.56 -6.52 14.53
CA LYS A 68 -8.10 -5.31 15.18
C LYS A 68 -7.66 -5.18 16.63
N ASN A 69 -7.64 -6.28 17.37
CA ASN A 69 -7.15 -6.28 18.76
C ASN A 69 -5.64 -5.95 18.79
N MET A 70 -4.85 -6.57 17.91
CA MET A 70 -3.42 -6.27 17.81
C MET A 70 -3.15 -4.80 17.46
N ILE A 71 -3.94 -4.20 16.58
CA ILE A 71 -3.84 -2.78 16.26
C ILE A 71 -4.12 -1.92 17.50
N ILE A 72 -5.19 -2.22 18.24
CA ILE A 72 -5.57 -1.51 19.47
C ILE A 72 -4.43 -1.53 20.48
N GLU A 73 -3.86 -2.71 20.71
CA GLU A 73 -2.76 -2.91 21.66
C GLU A 73 -1.46 -2.25 21.18
N SER A 74 -1.09 -2.44 19.91
CA SER A 74 0.19 -1.96 19.37
C SER A 74 0.23 -0.45 19.18
N LEU A 75 -0.92 0.17 18.90
CA LEU A 75 -1.03 1.60 18.62
C LEU A 75 -1.55 2.42 19.80
N ASP A 76 -1.87 1.76 20.92
CA ASP A 76 -2.47 2.33 22.12
C ASP A 76 -3.70 3.20 21.80
N ILE A 77 -4.68 2.61 21.10
CA ILE A 77 -5.92 3.27 20.70
C ILE A 77 -7.14 2.47 21.15
N ASN A 78 -8.30 3.11 21.29
CA ASN A 78 -9.54 2.39 21.59
C ASN A 78 -10.30 1.97 20.32
N ASN A 79 -11.33 1.13 20.51
CA ASN A 79 -12.22 0.67 19.44
C ASN A 79 -12.89 1.81 18.66
N THR A 80 -13.26 2.90 19.33
CA THR A 80 -13.89 4.06 18.68
C THR A 80 -12.93 4.73 17.70
N ASN A 81 -11.68 4.93 18.11
CA ASN A 81 -10.64 5.48 17.23
C ASN A 81 -10.37 4.54 16.05
N LEU A 82 -10.24 3.23 16.29
CA LEU A 82 -10.03 2.27 15.20
C LEU A 82 -11.21 2.27 14.21
N ASN A 83 -12.44 2.37 14.69
CA ASN A 83 -13.62 2.45 13.83
C ASN A 83 -13.66 3.74 12.99
N GLN A 84 -13.25 4.87 13.56
CA GLN A 84 -13.11 6.13 12.81
C GLN A 84 -12.05 6.00 11.71
N ILE A 85 -10.89 5.44 12.03
CA ILE A 85 -9.82 5.17 11.06
C ILE A 85 -10.32 4.24 9.95
N ASN A 86 -11.02 3.16 10.28
CA ASN A 86 -11.60 2.24 9.30
C ASN A 86 -12.62 2.91 8.39
N SER A 87 -13.47 3.77 8.95
CA SER A 87 -14.43 4.56 8.18
C SER A 87 -13.72 5.51 7.20
N GLU A 88 -12.64 6.15 7.64
CA GLU A 88 -11.84 7.03 6.79
C GLU A 88 -11.11 6.26 5.67
N LEU A 89 -10.49 5.12 5.99
CA LEU A 89 -9.88 4.22 5.00
C LEU A 89 -10.91 3.73 3.98
N GLY A 90 -12.14 3.45 4.43
CA GLY A 90 -13.24 3.06 3.55
C GLY A 90 -13.68 4.19 2.62
N ARG A 91 -13.87 5.40 3.16
CA ARG A 91 -14.21 6.60 2.37
C ARG A 91 -13.14 6.92 1.32
N LYS A 92 -11.87 6.66 1.62
CA LYS A 92 -10.74 6.85 0.70
C LYS A 92 -10.55 5.69 -0.28
N GLY A 93 -11.37 4.63 -0.20
CA GLY A 93 -11.35 3.51 -1.14
C GLY A 93 -10.26 2.46 -0.88
N TYR A 94 -9.57 2.51 0.25
CA TYR A 94 -8.56 1.50 0.63
C TYR A 94 -9.18 0.26 1.27
N LEU A 95 -10.32 0.44 1.95
CA LEU A 95 -11.14 -0.65 2.49
C LEU A 95 -12.49 -0.68 1.79
N ILE A 96 -12.82 -1.81 1.20
CA ILE A 96 -14.09 -2.01 0.49
C ILE A 96 -15.04 -2.76 1.42
N ARG A 97 -16.26 -2.25 1.57
CA ARG A 97 -17.30 -2.93 2.33
C ARG A 97 -17.75 -4.19 1.60
N ASP A 98 -17.97 -5.27 2.34
CA ASP A 98 -18.57 -6.47 1.77
C ASP A 98 -20.05 -6.22 1.42
N SER A 99 -20.43 -6.55 0.19
CA SER A 99 -21.81 -6.49 -0.31
C SER A 99 -22.80 -7.32 0.51
N ARG A 100 -22.34 -8.42 1.12
CA ARG A 100 -23.17 -9.35 1.90
C ARG A 100 -23.19 -9.02 3.40
N ASN A 101 -22.18 -8.29 3.87
CA ASN A 101 -22.10 -7.85 5.27
C ASN A 101 -21.44 -6.49 5.37
N MET A 102 -22.26 -5.43 5.47
CA MET A 102 -21.78 -4.06 5.56
C MET A 102 -20.91 -3.75 6.79
N ARG A 103 -20.85 -4.66 7.78
CA ARG A 103 -19.95 -4.54 8.95
C ARG A 103 -18.56 -5.09 8.67
N ASN A 104 -18.38 -5.82 7.58
CA ASN A 104 -17.10 -6.38 7.15
C ASN A 104 -16.48 -5.52 6.04
N TYR A 105 -15.16 -5.44 6.07
CA TYR A 105 -14.36 -4.80 5.05
C TYR A 105 -13.32 -5.79 4.53
N HIS A 106 -12.83 -5.52 3.33
CA HIS A 106 -11.66 -6.16 2.76
C HIS A 106 -10.78 -5.10 2.09
N LEU A 107 -9.52 -5.44 1.82
CA LEU A 107 -8.60 -4.55 1.11
C LEU A 107 -9.11 -4.28 -0.32
N SER A 108 -8.87 -3.08 -0.85
CA SER A 108 -9.07 -2.81 -2.27
C SER A 108 -8.20 -3.70 -3.15
N ASP A 109 -8.60 -3.91 -4.40
CA ASP A 109 -7.88 -4.80 -5.31
C ASP A 109 -6.45 -4.31 -5.59
N ASP A 110 -6.22 -2.99 -5.65
CA ASP A 110 -4.87 -2.40 -5.74
C ASP A 110 -3.99 -2.81 -4.55
N LEU A 111 -4.55 -2.79 -3.33
CA LEU A 111 -3.82 -3.18 -2.12
C LEU A 111 -3.66 -4.69 -2.00
N LYS A 112 -4.60 -5.50 -2.51
CA LYS A 112 -4.43 -6.95 -2.63
C LYS A 112 -3.30 -7.28 -3.60
N MET A 113 -3.25 -6.60 -4.75
CA MET A 113 -2.16 -6.75 -5.71
C MET A 113 -0.82 -6.35 -5.08
N LEU A 114 -0.79 -5.25 -4.32
CA LEU A 114 0.39 -4.83 -3.56
C LEU A 114 0.80 -5.92 -2.56
N LYS A 115 -0.13 -6.40 -1.73
CA LYS A 115 0.08 -7.49 -0.78
C LYS A 115 0.68 -8.71 -1.47
N GLU A 116 0.07 -9.17 -2.55
CA GLU A 116 0.54 -10.34 -3.29
C GLU A 116 1.91 -10.11 -3.91
N TYR A 117 2.17 -8.94 -4.46
CA TYR A 117 3.45 -8.59 -5.06
C TYR A 117 4.58 -8.64 -4.02
N PHE A 118 4.38 -8.07 -2.84
CA PHE A 118 5.39 -8.05 -1.78
C PHE A 118 5.55 -9.41 -1.08
N ILE A 119 4.46 -10.14 -0.85
CA ILE A 119 4.52 -11.48 -0.23
C ILE A 119 5.13 -12.50 -1.19
N LYS A 120 4.81 -12.47 -2.50
CA LYS A 120 5.36 -13.41 -3.48
C LYS A 120 6.81 -13.12 -3.86
N GLN A 121 7.28 -11.88 -3.69
CA GLN A 121 8.66 -11.46 -4.01
C GLN A 121 9.57 -11.30 -2.79
N GLN A 122 9.35 -12.03 -1.69
CA GLN A 122 10.27 -11.99 -0.52
C GLN A 122 11.76 -12.26 -0.88
N THR A 123 12.04 -12.82 -2.07
CA THR A 123 13.40 -13.08 -2.57
C THR A 123 13.96 -12.00 -3.50
N ALA A 124 13.20 -10.95 -3.83
CA ALA A 124 13.64 -9.91 -4.76
C ALA A 124 14.42 -8.80 -4.03
N ASN A 125 15.67 -8.56 -4.44
CA ASN A 125 16.54 -7.52 -3.87
C ASN A 125 16.19 -6.09 -4.33
N ALA A 126 15.25 -5.93 -5.26
CA ALA A 126 14.85 -4.64 -5.80
C ALA A 126 13.41 -4.69 -6.33
N PHE A 127 12.66 -3.60 -6.13
CA PHE A 127 11.33 -3.42 -6.66
C PHE A 127 11.31 -2.29 -7.69
N LEU A 128 10.78 -2.55 -8.89
CA LEU A 128 10.60 -1.55 -9.93
C LEU A 128 9.18 -0.98 -9.84
N ILE A 129 9.08 0.32 -9.59
CA ILE A 129 7.81 1.06 -9.62
C ILE A 129 7.80 1.89 -10.90
N PRO A 130 7.10 1.45 -11.97
CA PRO A 130 7.04 2.19 -13.22
C PRO A 130 6.17 3.45 -13.06
N LEU A 131 6.81 4.63 -13.06
CA LEU A 131 6.10 5.91 -13.06
C LEU A 131 5.75 6.30 -14.50
N LYS A 132 4.46 6.31 -14.83
CA LYS A 132 3.98 6.86 -16.10
C LYS A 132 3.75 8.36 -15.95
N LYS A 133 4.38 9.17 -16.81
CA LYS A 133 4.08 10.59 -16.92
C LYS A 133 2.64 10.74 -17.42
N SER A 134 1.77 11.38 -16.64
CA SER A 134 0.44 11.77 -17.12
C SER A 134 0.60 12.73 -18.30
N LYS A 135 -0.05 12.43 -19.44
CA LYS A 135 -0.27 13.45 -20.48
C LYS A 135 -1.33 14.39 -19.92
N ASN A 136 -0.99 15.67 -19.71
CA ASN A 136 -2.00 16.70 -19.54
C ASN A 136 -2.89 16.68 -20.79
N ILE A 137 -4.12 16.19 -20.65
CA ILE A 137 -5.16 16.34 -21.68
C ILE A 137 -5.77 17.71 -21.40
N ASN A 138 -5.16 18.74 -21.97
CA ASN A 138 -5.85 19.98 -22.29
C ASN A 138 -5.92 20.02 -23.81
N ASP A 139 -7.05 19.59 -24.36
CA ASP A 139 -7.59 19.98 -25.65
C ASP A 139 -9.09 20.21 -25.47
#